data_AF-A0A0V0XN23-F1
#
_entry.id   AF-A0A0V0XN23-F1
#
_cell.length_a   1.000
_cell.length_b   1.000
_cell.length_c   1.000
_cell.angle_alpha   90.00
_cell.angle_beta   90.00
_cell.angle_gamma   90.00
#
_symmetry.space_group_name_H-M   'P 1'
#
loop_
_entity.id
_entity.type
_entity.pdbx_description
1 polymer ?
#
loop_
_entity_poly.entity_id
_entity_poly.type
_entity_poly.pdbx_seq_one_letter_code
_entity_poly.pdbx_strand_id
1 'polypeptide(L)' 'MPQEEGQKASKKPGAQVDLINFQTMPDGDFKYIMTYLNHFTKFCILSPLKSKRAEEVASKLLEIFLTFGAPSILQSDN' A
#
# COMPACT_ATOMS: atom_id res chain seq x y z
N MET A 1 23.03 -39.95 -10.00
CA MET A 1 23.09 -38.69 -9.23
C MET A 1 21.84 -37.90 -9.57
N PRO A 2 20.88 -37.69 -8.66
CA PRO A 2 19.79 -36.76 -8.92
C PRO A 2 20.30 -35.32 -8.68
N GLN A 3 20.05 -34.43 -9.63
CA GLN A 3 20.27 -32.99 -9.47
C GLN A 3 19.09 -32.41 -8.68
N GLU A 4 19.39 -31.63 -7.64
CA GLU A 4 18.41 -30.93 -6.80
C GLU A 4 17.63 -29.91 -7.65
N GLU A 5 16.31 -30.09 -7.73
CA GLU A 5 15.40 -29.06 -8.22
C GLU A 5 15.39 -27.89 -7.23
N GLY A 6 16.06 -26.80 -7.61
CA GLY A 6 15.96 -25.52 -6.91
C GLY A 6 14.52 -25.04 -6.90
N GLN A 7 13.90 -25.06 -5.73
CA GLN A 7 12.55 -24.56 -5.52
C GLN A 7 12.53 -23.05 -5.74
N LYS A 8 12.07 -22.62 -6.93
CA LYS A 8 11.96 -21.20 -7.27
C LYS A 8 10.90 -20.58 -6.35
N ALA A 9 11.32 -19.84 -5.33
CA ALA A 9 10.41 -19.14 -4.44
C ALA A 9 9.44 -18.27 -5.26
N SER A 10 8.15 -18.61 -5.23
CA SER A 10 7.11 -17.79 -5.82
C SER A 10 7.12 -16.44 -5.08
N LYS A 11 7.38 -15.33 -5.80
CA LYS A 11 7.33 -13.99 -5.22
C LYS A 11 5.90 -13.74 -4.73
N LYS A 12 5.70 -13.72 -3.42
CA LYS A 12 4.41 -13.36 -2.82
C LYS A 12 4.07 -11.91 -3.19
N PRO A 13 2.80 -11.60 -3.50
CA PRO A 13 2.38 -10.24 -3.79
C PRO A 13 2.56 -9.38 -2.54
N GLY A 14 3.54 -8.47 -2.58
CA GLY A 14 3.78 -7.48 -1.55
C GLY A 14 3.28 -6.11 -1.98
N ALA A 15 2.85 -5.30 -1.01
CA ALA A 15 2.55 -3.90 -1.23
C ALA A 15 3.15 -3.03 -0.12
N GLN A 16 3.49 -1.80 -0.48
CA GLN A 16 3.99 -0.77 0.42
C GLN A 16 2.96 0.35 0.57
N VAL A 17 2.82 0.89 1.78
CA VAL A 17 1.95 2.01 2.12
C VAL A 17 2.77 3.08 2.81
N ASP A 18 2.55 4.34 2.42
CA ASP A 18 3.19 5.49 3.07
C ASP A 18 2.21 6.67 3.14
N LEU A 19 2.51 7.64 4.01
CA LEU A 19 1.73 8.86 4.21
C LEU A 19 2.59 10.10 3.93
N ILE A 20 2.28 10.78 2.83
CA ILE A 20 2.92 12.04 2.49
C ILE A 20 2.20 13.18 3.23
N ASN A 21 2.97 14.01 3.94
CA ASN A 21 2.47 15.16 4.67
C ASN A 21 2.30 16.39 3.77
N PHE A 22 1.08 16.92 3.70
CA PHE A 22 0.70 18.14 2.98
C PHE A 22 0.16 19.24 3.92
N GLN A 23 0.39 19.14 5.23
CA GLN A 23 -0.15 20.09 6.21
C GLN A 23 0.27 21.56 5.99
N THR A 24 1.43 21.81 5.39
CA THR A 24 1.92 23.15 5.08
C THR A 24 1.23 23.78 3.87
N MET A 25 0.60 22.96 3.02
CA MET A 25 -0.15 23.38 1.84
C MET A 25 -1.32 22.42 1.58
N PRO A 26 -2.35 22.42 2.46
CA PRO A 26 -3.46 21.49 2.34
C PRO A 26 -4.39 21.86 1.18
N ASP A 27 -5.04 20.86 0.60
CA ASP A 27 -6.15 21.05 -0.35
C ASP A 27 -7.47 20.93 0.43
N GLY A 28 -8.01 22.08 0.86
CA GLY A 28 -9.17 22.13 1.74
C GLY A 28 -8.95 21.37 3.04
N ASP A 29 -9.77 20.35 3.30
CA ASP A 29 -9.65 19.50 4.50
C ASP A 29 -8.52 18.47 4.41
N PHE A 30 -7.98 18.20 3.21
CA PHE A 30 -7.05 17.13 2.96
C PHE A 30 -5.61 17.58 3.24
N LYS A 31 -5.02 16.95 4.25
CA LYS A 31 -3.70 17.32 4.80
C LYS A 31 -2.63 16.26 4.55
N TYR A 32 -3.03 15.10 4.04
CA TYR A 32 -2.15 13.98 3.80
C TYR A 32 -2.54 13.27 2.51
N ILE A 33 -1.58 12.59 1.90
CA ILE A 33 -1.83 11.67 0.80
C ILE A 33 -1.30 10.31 1.22
N MET A 34 -2.19 9.32 1.28
CA MET A 34 -1.80 7.92 1.40
C MET A 34 -1.36 7.41 0.04
N THR A 35 -0.19 6.80 0.00
CA THR A 35 0.30 6.07 -1.16
C THR A 35 0.17 4.57 -0.92
N TYR A 36 -0.23 3.83 -1.95
CA TYR A 36 -0.22 2.37 -1.95
C TYR A 36 0.47 1.90 -3.23
N LEU A 37 1.60 1.21 -3.08
CA LEU A 37 2.38 0.67 -4.19
C LEU A 37 2.31 -0.85 -4.18
N ASN A 38 1.67 -1.42 -5.20
CA ASN A 38 1.70 -2.86 -5.41
C ASN A 38 3.01 -3.25 -6.12
N HIS A 39 3.89 -4.01 -5.45
CA HIS A 39 5.18 -4.37 -6.03
C HIS A 39 5.08 -5.43 -7.14
N PHE A 40 3.96 -6.18 -7.20
CA PHE A 40 3.72 -7.20 -8.21
C PHE A 40 3.24 -6.56 -9.53
N THR A 41 2.21 -5.72 -9.48
CA THR A 41 1.65 -5.06 -10.68
C THR A 41 2.30 -3.72 -11.02
N LYS A 42 3.13 -3.18 -10.11
CA LYS A 42 3.67 -1.80 -10.17
C LYS A 42 2.59 -0.71 -10.20
N PHE A 43 1.37 -1.03 -9.77
CA PHE A 43 0.28 -0.07 -9.67
C PHE A 43 0.47 0.81 -8.42
N CYS A 44 0.27 2.12 -8.58
CA CYS A 44 0.36 3.10 -7.51
C CYS A 44 -0.99 3.79 -7.33
N ILE A 45 -1.49 3.83 -6.11
CA ILE A 45 -2.75 4.50 -5.74
C ILE A 45 -2.41 5.63 -4.79
N LEU A 46 -2.98 6.80 -5.07
CA LEU A 46 -2.92 7.97 -4.20
C LEU A 46 -4.32 8.22 -3.65
N SER A 47 -4.45 8.31 -2.34
CA SER A 47 -5.72 8.59 -1.66
C SER A 47 -5.57 9.79 -0.75
N PRO A 48 -6.34 10.88 -0.97
CA PRO A 48 -6.29 12.03 -0.09
C PRO A 48 -6.92 11.67 1.27
N LEU A 49 -6.28 12.14 2.34
CA LEU A 49 -6.73 11.94 3.72
C LEU A 49 -6.83 13.27 4.45
N LYS A 50 -7.87 13.41 5.26
CA LYS A 50 -8.06 14.57 6.14
C LYS A 50 -7.20 14.45 7.40
N SER A 51 -6.97 13.22 7.86
CA SER A 51 -6.20 12.93 9.06
C SER A 51 -5.37 11.65 8.92
N LYS A 52 -4.33 11.50 9.76
CA LYS A 52 -3.54 10.26 9.89
C LYS A 52 -4.18 9.23 10.82
N ARG A 53 -5.49 9.33 11.06
CA ARG A 53 -6.21 8.44 11.97
C ARG A 53 -6.25 7.03 11.37
N ALA A 54 -6.01 6.03 12.21
CA ALA A 54 -5.98 4.64 11.79
C ALA A 54 -7.30 4.22 11.13
N GLU A 55 -8.43 4.75 11.57
CA GLU A 55 -9.75 4.45 11.00
C GLU A 55 -9.89 4.93 9.55
N GLU A 56 -9.39 6.14 9.24
CA GLU A 56 -9.45 6.71 7.90
C GLU A 56 -8.51 5.96 6.94
N VAL A 57 -7.28 5.68 7.41
CA VAL A 57 -6.30 4.88 6.67
C VAL A 57 -6.82 3.47 6.39
N ALA A 58 -7.37 2.80 7.40
CA ALA A 58 -7.93 1.45 7.26
C ALA A 58 -9.11 1.42 6.27
N SER A 59 -9.98 2.44 6.30
CA SER A 59 -11.07 2.56 5.32
C SER A 59 -10.54 2.63 3.89
N LYS A 60 -9.48 3.42 3.64
CA LYS A 60 -8.89 3.54 2.30
C LYS A 60 -8.13 2.27 1.87
N LEU A 61 -7.43 1.61 2.78
CA LEU A 61 -6.81 0.33 2.48
C LEU A 61 -7.85 -0.76 2.16
N LEU A 62 -8.97 -0.78 2.87
CA LEU A 62 -10.06 -1.71 2.60
C LEU A 62 -10.66 -1.50 1.21
N GLU A 63 -10.93 -0.24 0.81
CA GLU A 63 -11.39 0.09 -0.55
C GLU A 63 -10.43 -0.46 -1.63
N ILE A 64 -9.11 -0.30 -1.41
CA ILE A 64 -8.07 -0.81 -2.31
C ILE A 64 -8.09 -2.35 -2.37
N PHE A 65 -8.17 -3.02 -1.21
CA PHE A 65 -8.18 -4.49 -1.15
C PHE A 65 -9.42 -5.10 -1.79
N LEU A 66 -10.57 -4.44 -1.68
CA LEU A 66 -11.79 -4.89 -2.35
C LEU A 66 -11.73 -4.70 -3.87
N THR A 67 -10.95 -3.72 -4.35
CA THR A 67 -10.82 -3.43 -5.79
C THR A 67 -9.76 -4.30 -6.47
N PHE A 68 -8.61 -4.50 -5.83
CA PHE A 68 -7.43 -5.14 -6.44
C PHE A 68 -7.05 -6.48 -5.79
N GLY A 69 -7.73 -6.87 -4.71
CA GLY A 69 -7.32 -7.96 -3.84
C GLY A 69 -6.33 -7.51 -2.76
N ALA A 70 -6.27 -8.28 -1.68
CA ALA A 70 -5.34 -8.04 -0.58
C ALA A 70 -3.94 -8.62 -0.91
N PRO A 71 -2.85 -7.89 -0.60
CA PRO A 71 -1.50 -8.42 -0.71
C PRO A 71 -1.25 -9.49 0.36
N SER A 72 -0.27 -10.36 0.12
CA SER A 72 0.18 -11.31 1.14
C SER A 72 1.03 -10.65 2.24
N ILE A 73 1.70 -9.54 1.91
CA ILE A 73 2.51 -8.75 2.84
C ILE A 73 2.22 -7.28 2.56
N LEU A 74 1.82 -6.55 3.61
CA LEU A 74 1.71 -5.10 3.59
C LEU A 74 2.83 -4.51 4.45
N GLN A 75 3.62 -3.61 3.89
CA GLN A 75 4.67 -2.89 4.62
C GLN A 75 4.30 -1.42 4.69
N SER A 76 4.39 -0.81 5.87
CA SER A 76 4.33 0.64 6.02
C SER A 76 5.72 1.19 6.33
N ASP A 77 6.05 2.36 5.80
CA ASP A 77 7.19 3.12 6.29
C ASP A 77 6.88 3.68 7.71
N ASN A 78 7.94 3.95 8.49
CA ASN A 78 7.85 4.34 9.91
C ASN A 78 8.18 5.80 10.16
#